data_AF-A0A967L8N9-F1
#
_entry.id   AF-A0A967L8N9-F1
#
_cell.length_a   1.000
_cell.length_b   1.000
_cell.length_c   1.000
_cell.angle_alpha   90.00
_cell.angle_beta   90.00
_cell.angle_gamma   90.00
#
_symmetry.space_group_name_H-M   'P 1'
#
loop_
_entity.id
_entity.type
_entity.pdbx_description
1 polymer ?
#
loop_
_entity_poly.entity_id
_entity_poly.type
_entity_poly.pdbx_seq_one_letter_code
_entity_poly.pdbx_strand_id
1 'polypeptide(L)'
;VLATTFQLEGRLTEAALRVGSDFCRAEITLNGELAGEVEAYEDHLVAEVRTLLRQGENRIEVRASAVGGPAAVVVQLDGSLEGGRPWSIRSGTDWVARAAGRGGDDDDWSPAASFGAPASLSWREAG
;
A
#
# COMPACT_ATOMS: atom_id res chain seq x y z
N VAL A 1 4.31 -10.67 -2.38
CA VAL A 1 3.02 -10.02 -2.01
C VAL A 1 3.19 -9.45 -0.61
N LEU A 2 2.75 -8.21 -0.39
CA LEU A 2 2.63 -7.57 0.91
C LEU A 2 1.15 -7.33 1.18
N ALA A 3 0.70 -7.47 2.42
CA ALA A 3 -0.69 -7.21 2.78
C ALA A 3 -0.85 -6.68 4.20
N THR A 4 -1.91 -5.91 4.42
CA THR A 4 -2.38 -5.54 5.75
C THR A 4 -3.90 -5.44 5.76
N THR A 5 -4.48 -5.66 6.93
CA THR A 5 -5.91 -5.46 7.20
C THR A 5 -6.06 -4.36 8.23
N PHE A 6 -7.05 -3.49 8.05
CA PHE A 6 -7.31 -2.37 8.94
C PHE A 6 -8.80 -2.13 9.13
N GLN A 7 -9.16 -1.53 10.27
CA GLN A 7 -10.53 -1.13 10.58
C GLN A 7 -10.73 0.34 10.25
N LEU A 8 -11.84 0.64 9.57
CA LEU A 8 -12.28 1.99 9.29
C LEU A 8 -13.51 2.33 10.14
N GLU A 9 -13.29 3.13 11.18
CA GLU A 9 -14.33 3.61 12.08
C GLU A 9 -14.84 4.99 11.67
N GLY A 10 -16.06 5.00 11.13
CA GLY A 10 -16.72 6.21 10.66
C GLY A 10 -16.76 6.30 9.14
N ARG A 11 -17.41 7.35 8.64
CA ARG A 11 -17.61 7.56 7.21
C ARG A 11 -16.42 8.32 6.64
N LEU A 12 -15.76 7.74 5.64
CA LEU A 12 -14.72 8.41 4.88
C LEU A 12 -15.33 9.43 3.91
N THR A 13 -14.76 10.64 3.86
CA THR A 13 -15.13 11.67 2.89
C THR A 13 -14.18 11.72 1.71
N GLU A 14 -12.89 11.43 1.94
CA GLU A 14 -11.81 11.49 0.95
C GLU A 14 -10.77 10.40 1.26
N ALA A 15 -10.15 9.84 0.22
CA ALA A 15 -9.04 8.90 0.37
C ALA A 15 -8.04 9.02 -0.78
N ALA A 16 -6.76 9.11 -0.45
CA ALA A 16 -5.67 9.13 -1.42
C ALA A 16 -4.66 8.03 -1.11
N LEU A 17 -4.42 7.18 -2.10
CA LEU A 17 -3.36 6.18 -2.10
C LEU A 17 -2.13 6.77 -2.77
N ARG A 18 -0.98 6.68 -2.11
CA ARG A 18 0.34 7.05 -2.63
C ARG A 18 1.25 5.83 -2.60
N VAL A 19 1.93 5.56 -3.71
CA VAL A 19 2.81 4.40 -3.83
C VAL A 19 4.09 4.80 -4.54
N GLY A 20 5.22 4.37 -3.98
CA GLY A 20 6.52 4.42 -4.64
C GLY A 20 7.12 3.03 -4.70
N SER A 21 7.87 2.73 -5.75
CA SER A 21 8.59 1.47 -5.92
C SER A 21 10.03 1.73 -6.30
N ASP A 22 10.92 0.87 -5.83
CA ASP A 22 12.31 0.82 -6.26
C ASP A 22 12.60 -0.60 -6.74
N PHE A 23 13.23 -0.73 -7.91
CA PHE A 23 13.66 -2.01 -8.47
C PHE A 23 12.54 -3.07 -8.64
N CYS A 24 11.28 -2.65 -8.68
CA CYS A 24 10.14 -3.53 -8.90
C CYS A 24 8.94 -2.82 -9.53
N ARG A 25 8.08 -3.61 -10.18
CA ARG A 25 6.71 -3.20 -10.53
C ARG A 25 5.77 -3.57 -9.39
N ALA A 26 4.75 -2.78 -9.13
CA ALA A 26 3.77 -3.06 -8.08
C ALA A 26 2.33 -2.87 -8.56
N GLU A 27 1.49 -3.90 -8.34
CA GLU A 27 0.03 -3.82 -8.47
C GLU A 27 -0.57 -3.70 -7.08
N ILE A 28 -1.46 -2.72 -6.87
CA ILE A 28 -2.06 -2.43 -5.57
C ILE A 28 -3.57 -2.64 -5.67
N THR A 29 -4.08 -3.49 -4.78
CA THR A 29 -5.52 -3.74 -4.68
C THR A 29 -6.03 -3.33 -3.30
N LEU A 30 -7.25 -2.80 -3.29
CA LEU A 30 -8.02 -2.50 -2.09
C LEU A 30 -9.29 -3.36 -2.12
N ASN A 31 -9.47 -4.18 -1.09
CA ASN A 31 -10.60 -5.11 -1.00
C ASN A 31 -10.75 -6.04 -2.23
N GLY A 32 -9.64 -6.33 -2.92
CA GLY A 32 -9.61 -7.16 -4.14
C GLY A 32 -9.84 -6.40 -5.45
N GLU A 33 -10.13 -5.09 -5.39
CA GLU A 33 -10.28 -4.22 -6.56
C GLU A 33 -8.98 -3.46 -6.85
N LEU A 34 -8.64 -3.29 -8.13
CA LEU A 34 -7.42 -2.61 -8.55
C LEU A 34 -7.49 -1.12 -8.19
N ALA A 35 -6.58 -0.67 -7.33
CA ALA A 35 -6.43 0.72 -6.93
C ALA A 35 -5.38 1.45 -7.78
N GLY A 36 -4.41 0.72 -8.34
CA GLY A 36 -3.45 1.25 -9.31
C GLY A 36 -2.23 0.36 -9.46
N GLU A 37 -1.36 0.77 -10.38
CA GLU A 37 -0.11 0.10 -10.72
C GLU A 37 1.03 1.12 -10.75
N VAL A 38 2.25 0.68 -10.40
CA VAL A 38 3.47 1.47 -10.50
C VAL A 38 4.50 0.70 -11.29
N GLU A 39 5.05 1.33 -12.32
CA GLU A 39 6.15 0.77 -13.11
C GLU A 39 7.50 1.00 -12.42
N ALA A 40 8.49 0.14 -12.73
CA ALA A 40 9.77 0.11 -12.02
C ALA A 40 10.63 1.38 -12.11
N TYR A 41 10.26 2.34 -12.95
CA TYR A 41 10.96 3.60 -13.16
C TYR A 41 10.03 4.83 -13.11
N GLU A 42 8.81 4.66 -12.60
CA GLU A 42 7.91 5.78 -12.34
C GLU A 42 8.18 6.36 -10.94
N ASP A 43 8.09 7.69 -10.81
CA ASP A 43 8.41 8.37 -9.56
C ASP A 43 7.47 7.92 -8.42
N HIS A 44 6.17 7.95 -8.67
CA HIS A 44 5.13 7.52 -7.73
C HIS A 44 3.73 7.58 -8.34
N LEU A 45 2.82 6.78 -7.81
CA LEU A 45 1.39 6.85 -8.05
C LEU A 45 0.70 7.68 -6.97
N VAL A 46 -0.26 8.52 -7.37
CA VAL A 46 -1.28 9.09 -6.48
C VAL A 46 -2.66 8.79 -7.07
N ALA A 47 -3.52 8.12 -6.32
CA ALA A 47 -4.87 7.73 -6.77
C ALA A 47 -5.93 8.09 -5.72
N GLU A 48 -7.08 8.62 -6.16
CA GLU A 48 -8.28 8.73 -5.31
C GLU A 48 -8.92 7.35 -5.19
N VAL A 49 -9.09 6.85 -3.96
CA VAL A 49 -9.50 5.47 -3.71
C VAL A 49 -10.67 5.34 -2.73
N ARG A 50 -11.37 6.45 -2.42
CA ARG A 50 -12.44 6.44 -1.41
C ARG A 50 -13.58 5.49 -1.80
N THR A 51 -13.82 5.33 -3.09
CA THR A 51 -14.85 4.43 -3.62
C THR A 51 -14.51 2.94 -3.45
N LEU A 52 -13.24 2.59 -3.27
CA LEU A 52 -12.76 1.22 -3.08
C LEU A 52 -12.74 0.79 -1.60
N LEU A 53 -12.97 1.73 -0.69
CA LEU A 53 -12.98 1.52 0.75
C LEU A 53 -14.40 1.37 1.28
N ARG A 54 -14.54 0.52 2.31
CA ARG A 54 -15.80 0.26 2.99
C ARG A 54 -15.70 0.56 4.48
N GLN A 55 -16.84 0.75 5.14
CA GLN A 55 -16.86 0.84 6.60
C GLN A 55 -16.49 -0.52 7.22
N GLY A 56 -15.76 -0.51 8.34
CA GLY A 56 -15.29 -1.72 9.00
C GLY A 56 -13.99 -2.25 8.38
N GLU A 57 -13.91 -3.57 8.18
CA GLU A 57 -12.66 -4.22 7.77
C GLU A 57 -12.34 -4.00 6.29
N ASN A 58 -11.11 -3.52 6.04
CA ASN A 58 -10.55 -3.36 4.71
C ASN A 58 -9.20 -4.06 4.61
N ARG A 59 -8.83 -4.44 3.39
CA ARG A 59 -7.54 -5.08 3.10
C ARG A 59 -6.81 -4.34 1.98
N ILE A 60 -5.52 -4.08 2.18
CA ILE A 60 -4.60 -3.66 1.11
C ILE A 60 -3.74 -4.86 0.74
N GLU A 61 -3.59 -5.13 -0.56
CA GLU A 61 -2.57 -6.04 -1.06
C GLU A 61 -1.69 -5.35 -2.09
N VAL A 62 -0.39 -5.65 -2.04
CA VAL A 62 0.60 -5.18 -2.99
C VAL A 62 1.30 -6.39 -3.61
N ARG A 63 1.17 -6.56 -4.91
CA ARG A 63 1.87 -7.58 -5.67
C ARG A 63 3.06 -6.93 -6.36
N ALA A 64 4.22 -7.06 -5.72
CA ALA A 64 5.47 -6.57 -6.26
C ALA A 64 6.19 -7.66 -7.07
N SER A 65 6.69 -7.31 -8.25
CA SER A 65 7.55 -8.14 -9.09
C SER A 65 8.90 -7.46 -9.27
N ALA A 66 9.96 -8.07 -8.74
CA ALA A 66 11.31 -7.54 -8.87
C ALA A 66 11.76 -7.54 -10.34
N VAL A 67 12.39 -6.45 -10.78
CA VAL A 67 12.97 -6.34 -12.14
C VAL A 67 14.51 -6.41 -12.13
N GLY A 68 15.13 -6.31 -10.96
CA GLY A 68 16.56 -6.46 -10.73
C GLY A 68 16.99 -5.75 -9.45
N GLY A 69 18.07 -6.14 -8.78
CA GLY A 69 18.48 -5.51 -7.52
C GLY A 69 17.54 -5.77 -6.32
N PRO A 70 17.75 -5.07 -5.19
CA PRO A 70 16.88 -5.16 -4.02
C PRO A 70 15.56 -4.42 -4.26
N ALA A 71 14.47 -5.18 -4.45
CA ALA A 71 13.13 -4.63 -4.67
C ALA A 71 12.51 -4.09 -3.38
N ALA A 72 11.92 -2.89 -3.45
CA ALA A 72 11.19 -2.27 -2.34
C ALA A 72 9.93 -1.53 -2.82
N VAL A 73 8.90 -1.50 -1.98
CA VAL A 73 7.68 -0.71 -2.19
C VAL A 73 7.36 0.06 -0.91
N VAL A 74 6.91 1.29 -1.06
CA VAL A 74 6.34 2.11 0.01
C VAL A 74 4.90 2.47 -0.33
N VAL A 75 4.01 2.32 0.64
CA VAL A 75 2.58 2.63 0.50
C VAL A 75 2.16 3.57 1.62
N GLN A 76 1.41 4.60 1.26
CA GLN A 76 0.70 5.46 2.19
C GLN A 76 -0.74 5.65 1.71
N LEU A 77 -1.70 5.31 2.55
CA LEU A 77 -3.12 5.56 2.31
C LEU A 77 -3.58 6.59 3.34
N ASP A 78 -3.91 7.79 2.89
CA ASP A 78 -4.43 8.85 3.74
C ASP A 78 -5.91 9.08 3.44
N GLY A 79 -6.63 9.61 4.40
CA GLY A 79 -8.01 10.04 4.19
C GLY A 79 -8.52 10.96 5.29
N SER A 80 -9.73 11.45 5.06
CA SER A 80 -10.48 12.28 5.99
C SER A 80 -11.78 11.56 6.36
N LEU A 81 -12.04 11.45 7.65
CA LEU A 81 -13.32 10.98 8.18
C LEU A 81 -14.29 12.15 8.32
N GLU A 82 -15.58 11.84 8.44
CA GLU A 82 -16.61 12.82 8.77
C GLU A 82 -16.20 13.66 10.00
N GLY A 83 -16.42 14.97 9.91
CA GLY A 83 -15.90 15.93 10.90
C GLY A 83 -14.43 16.36 10.65
N GLY A 84 -13.82 15.94 9.54
CA GLY A 84 -12.47 16.38 9.13
C GLY A 84 -11.34 15.71 9.91
N ARG A 85 -11.62 14.60 10.61
CA ARG A 85 -10.61 13.87 11.38
C ARG A 85 -9.67 13.13 10.40
N PRO A 86 -8.36 13.40 10.44
CA PRO A 86 -7.40 12.73 9.55
C PRO A 86 -7.22 11.27 9.95
N TRP A 87 -6.92 10.45 8.96
CA TRP A 87 -6.65 9.02 9.10
C TRP A 87 -5.58 8.59 8.09
N SER A 88 -4.72 7.64 8.46
CA SER A 88 -3.58 7.19 7.63
C SER A 88 -3.18 5.75 7.92
N ILE A 89 -2.79 5.01 6.88
CA ILE A 89 -2.16 3.68 6.93
C ILE A 89 -0.86 3.74 6.14
N ARG A 90 0.19 3.11 6.64
CA ARG A 90 1.52 3.12 6.02
C ARG A 90 2.09 1.71 5.94
N SER A 91 2.86 1.42 4.90
CA SER A 91 3.66 0.20 4.84
C SER A 91 4.68 0.16 5.98
N GLY A 92 4.73 -0.96 6.69
CA GLY A 92 5.59 -1.14 7.86
C GLY A 92 5.79 -2.61 8.23
N THR A 93 6.44 -2.87 9.36
CA THR A 93 6.69 -4.23 9.88
C THR A 93 5.44 -4.91 10.45
N ASP A 94 4.35 -4.16 10.58
CA ASP A 94 3.00 -4.63 10.93
C ASP A 94 2.26 -5.24 9.72
N TRP A 95 2.82 -5.10 8.52
CA TRP A 95 2.34 -5.80 7.33
C TRP A 95 2.88 -7.22 7.30
N VAL A 96 2.16 -8.09 6.59
CA VAL A 96 2.62 -9.43 6.28
C VAL A 96 3.10 -9.52 4.84
N ALA A 97 4.08 -10.39 4.59
CA ALA A 97 4.67 -10.65 3.31
C ALA A 97 4.68 -12.15 3.03
N ARG A 98 4.51 -12.49 1.75
CA ARG A 98 4.77 -13.82 1.21
C ARG A 98 5.47 -13.74 -0.14
N ALA A 99 6.41 -14.64 -0.39
CA ALA A 99 6.99 -14.79 -1.72
C ALA A 99 5.95 -15.42 -2.67
N ALA A 100 5.75 -14.83 -3.84
CA ALA A 100 4.97 -15.46 -4.90
C ALA A 100 5.93 -16.30 -5.75
N GLY A 101 5.98 -17.61 -5.51
CA GLY A 101 6.87 -18.55 -6.21
C GLY A 101 6.32 -19.98 -6.21
N ARG A 102 6.64 -20.76 -7.25
CA ARG A 102 6.09 -22.11 -7.51
C ARG A 102 6.35 -23.05 -6.32
N GLY A 103 5.36 -23.25 -5.47
CA GLY A 103 5.40 -24.20 -4.36
C GLY A 103 5.38 -23.60 -2.96
N GLY A 104 5.18 -22.28 -2.80
CA GLY A 104 4.83 -21.73 -1.50
C GLY A 104 3.40 -22.12 -1.14
N ASP A 105 3.21 -22.78 0.00
CA ASP A 105 1.88 -22.97 0.56
C ASP A 105 1.24 -21.59 0.78
N ASP A 106 -0.05 -21.46 0.47
CA ASP A 106 -0.77 -20.17 0.52
C ASP A 106 -0.76 -19.51 1.92
N ASP A 107 -0.39 -20.27 2.94
CA ASP A 107 -0.37 -19.92 4.37
C ASP A 107 1.00 -19.43 4.90
N ASP A 108 2.07 -19.40 4.08
CA ASP A 108 3.41 -18.97 4.54
C ASP A 108 3.58 -17.43 4.59
N TRP A 109 2.75 -16.77 5.40
CA TRP A 109 2.86 -15.34 5.67
C TRP A 109 3.83 -15.08 6.83
N SER A 110 4.75 -14.14 6.62
CA SER A 110 5.68 -13.68 7.64
C SER A 110 5.62 -12.16 7.77
N PRO A 111 6.07 -11.55 8.88
CA PRO A 111 6.16 -10.09 8.97
C PRO A 111 7.01 -9.52 7.83
N ALA A 112 6.56 -8.40 7.26
CA ALA A 112 7.29 -7.72 6.19
C ALA A 112 8.63 -7.17 6.71
N ALA A 113 9.69 -7.38 5.94
CA ALA A 113 10.98 -6.73 6.20
C ALA A 113 10.87 -5.22 5.91
N SER A 114 11.49 -4.41 6.77
CA SER A 114 11.59 -2.96 6.56
C SER A 114 13.00 -2.58 6.12
N PHE A 115 13.10 -1.85 5.01
CA PHE A 115 14.35 -1.24 4.53
C PHE A 115 14.61 0.16 5.12
N GLY A 116 13.76 0.60 6.06
CA GLY A 116 13.81 1.93 6.67
C GLY A 116 12.73 2.87 6.14
N ALA A 117 12.76 4.12 6.62
CA ALA A 117 11.88 5.18 6.11
C ALA A 117 12.58 5.93 4.97
N PRO A 118 11.92 6.15 3.82
CA PRO A 118 12.50 6.94 2.74
C PRO A 118 12.74 8.38 3.21
N ALA A 119 14.01 8.82 3.17
CA ALA A 119 14.40 10.16 3.63
C ALA A 119 13.88 11.31 2.74
N SER A 120 13.52 11.01 1.48
CA SER A 120 13.16 11.98 0.44
C SER A 120 11.68 11.98 0.04
N LEU A 121 10.85 11.11 0.61
CA LEU A 121 9.40 11.12 0.34
C LEU A 121 8.70 12.08 1.31
N SER A 122 9.07 13.36 1.25
CA SER A 122 8.33 14.43 1.91
C SER A 122 7.05 14.72 1.13
N TRP A 123 6.07 13.82 1.22
CA TRP A 123 4.74 13.97 0.61
C TRP A 123 3.95 15.20 1.09
N ARG A 124 4.50 15.98 2.02
CA ARG A 124 3.92 17.20 2.59
C ARG A 124 3.89 18.38 1.62
N GLU A 125 4.53 18.33 0.46
CA GLU A 125 4.70 19.51 -0.41
C GLU A 125 4.02 19.41 -1.78
N ALA A 126 3.30 18.32 -2.07
CA ALA A 126 2.45 18.23 -3.26
C ALA A 126 0.98 18.39 -2.83
N GLY A 127 0.57 19.64 -2.63
CA GLY A 127 -0.80 20.10 -2.38
C GLY A 127 -1.10 21.33 -3.20
#